data_AF-A0A6B1DZH6-F1
#
_entry.id   AF-A0A6B1DZH6-F1
#
_cell.length_a   1.000
_cell.length_b   1.000
_cell.length_c   1.000
_cell.angle_alpha   90.00
_cell.angle_beta   90.00
_cell.angle_gamma   90.00
#
_symmetry.space_group_name_H-M   'P 1'
#
loop_
_entity.id
_entity.type
_entity.pdbx_description
1 polymer ?
#
loop_
_entity_poly.entity_id
_entity_poly.type
_entity_poly.pdbx_seq_one_letter_code
_entity_poly.pdbx_strand_id
1 'polypeptide(L)'
;MISPPARALTRVDGVRIFVVLTLFIAAIPLVNAADIRVAGDCGFSSAIKSANEDKARGGCKAGDGADKIILTRHVRPDGELPSIKSRIVIHGNNFQYRINKGDPAFEVKKGGALTIINLHMKYLTPRKRRAIRVTDGELLIQDSRISNCRIGVEQIRSHSTLLGDWDICGLPDDQIIKGSHTATYRTPPPPETCRELPPGSATVTAPSGLGAGIQCRRLDAMGVGNAAVIDAGLVDAVDIWGTVEPGTQVCFPHLGAVMFLDAATSPRSLSVLESTAMDNGVCVSIASAGTVALVQGQPTRAAPQPEPEPEPEAMPEQPMGCTIITTGHLFLRDSPSLSGEKLGHVLRGTQLTRLARQGNWHQVNHHGQVGWLGGRYVDEVAGCG
;
A
#
# COMPACT_ATOMS: atom_id res chain seq x y z
N MET A 1 -41.16 -13.40 -57.99
CA MET A 1 -41.42 -11.98 -57.73
C MET A 1 -42.92 -11.79 -57.58
N ILE A 2 -43.43 -11.82 -56.34
CA ILE A 2 -44.83 -11.53 -56.04
C ILE A 2 -44.82 -10.78 -54.70
N SER A 3 -45.08 -9.47 -54.77
CA SER A 3 -45.26 -8.61 -53.60
C SER A 3 -46.73 -8.71 -53.15
N PRO A 4 -47.04 -8.90 -51.85
CA PRO A 4 -48.39 -8.75 -51.36
C PRO A 4 -48.73 -7.26 -51.09
N PRO A 5 -49.99 -6.83 -51.31
CA PRO A 5 -50.39 -5.44 -51.19
C PRO A 5 -50.66 -5.01 -49.74
N ALA A 6 -50.48 -3.71 -49.52
CA ALA A 6 -50.83 -3.00 -48.29
C ALA A 6 -52.32 -3.19 -47.91
N ARG A 7 -52.59 -3.37 -46.62
CA ARG A 7 -53.96 -3.38 -46.08
C ARG A 7 -54.11 -2.46 -44.87
N ALA A 8 -54.82 -1.37 -45.15
CA ALA A 8 -55.82 -0.66 -44.35
C ALA A 8 -55.52 -0.37 -42.87
N LEU A 9 -55.24 0.91 -42.60
CA LEU A 9 -55.53 1.59 -41.34
C LEU A 9 -57.04 1.55 -41.08
N THR A 10 -57.46 0.83 -40.03
CA THR A 10 -58.79 1.01 -39.43
C THR A 10 -58.65 1.93 -38.23
N ARG A 11 -59.31 3.08 -38.34
CA ARG A 11 -59.52 4.09 -37.30
C ARG A 11 -60.39 3.45 -36.22
N VAL A 12 -59.89 3.36 -34.99
CA VAL A 12 -60.72 3.08 -33.81
C VAL A 12 -60.74 4.34 -32.96
N ASP A 13 -61.97 4.76 -32.69
CA ASP A 13 -62.34 6.00 -32.04
C ASP A 13 -61.85 6.09 -30.60
N GLY A 14 -61.32 7.26 -30.26
CA GLY A 14 -61.58 7.99 -29.01
C GLY A 14 -61.66 7.21 -27.69
N VAL A 15 -60.56 6.60 -27.25
CA VAL A 15 -60.32 6.40 -25.81
C VAL A 15 -58.89 6.85 -25.50
N ARG A 16 -58.75 8.01 -24.86
CA ARG A 16 -57.48 8.43 -24.25
C ARG A 16 -57.23 7.57 -23.03
N ILE A 17 -56.67 6.37 -23.23
CA ILE A 17 -56.13 5.56 -22.15
C ILE A 17 -54.85 6.27 -21.68
N PHE A 18 -54.96 7.05 -20.60
CA PHE A 18 -53.79 7.42 -19.82
C PHE A 18 -53.30 6.14 -19.13
N VAL A 19 -52.36 5.44 -19.78
CA VAL A 19 -51.55 4.43 -19.09
C VAL A 19 -50.66 5.20 -18.12
N VAL A 20 -51.15 5.39 -16.89
CA VAL A 20 -50.28 5.76 -15.78
C VAL A 20 -49.41 4.54 -15.52
N LEU A 21 -48.24 4.53 -16.15
CA LEU A 21 -47.17 3.58 -15.85
C LEU A 21 -46.69 3.88 -14.43
N THR A 22 -47.38 3.35 -13.42
CA THR A 22 -46.88 3.30 -12.06
C THR A 22 -45.64 2.42 -12.10
N LEU A 23 -44.47 3.06 -12.17
CA LEU A 23 -43.20 2.43 -11.88
C LEU A 23 -43.29 1.94 -10.42
N PHE A 24 -43.64 0.66 -10.24
CA PHE A 24 -43.30 -0.05 -9.02
C PHE A 24 -41.78 -0.17 -9.04
N ILE A 25 -41.10 0.84 -8.51
CA ILE A 25 -39.74 0.67 -8.03
C ILE A 25 -39.87 -0.29 -6.86
N ALA A 26 -39.80 -1.59 -7.13
CA ALA A 26 -39.46 -2.54 -6.09
C ALA A 26 -38.15 -2.02 -5.52
N ALA A 27 -38.16 -1.60 -4.25
CA ALA A 27 -36.93 -1.32 -3.53
C ALA A 27 -36.11 -2.61 -3.62
N ILE A 28 -35.11 -2.62 -4.51
CA ILE A 28 -34.13 -3.69 -4.54
C ILE A 28 -33.48 -3.61 -3.16
N PRO A 29 -33.61 -4.63 -2.30
CA PRO A 29 -32.99 -4.57 -0.99
C PRO A 29 -31.50 -4.34 -1.24
N LEU A 30 -30.95 -3.26 -0.65
CA LEU A 30 -29.51 -3.06 -0.64
C LEU A 30 -28.92 -4.29 0.05
N VAL A 31 -28.29 -5.17 -0.73
CA VAL A 31 -27.54 -6.32 -0.22
C VAL A 31 -26.37 -5.75 0.56
N ASN A 32 -26.45 -5.83 1.90
CA ASN A 32 -25.46 -5.24 2.78
C ASN A 32 -24.51 -6.32 3.28
N ALA A 33 -23.56 -6.71 2.43
CA ALA A 33 -22.54 -7.70 2.76
C ALA A 33 -21.78 -7.30 4.03
N ALA A 34 -21.63 -8.21 5.00
CA ALA A 34 -20.91 -7.91 6.23
C ALA A 34 -19.42 -8.25 6.15
N ASP A 35 -18.60 -7.29 6.59
CA ASP A 35 -17.19 -7.50 6.92
C ASP A 35 -17.02 -8.11 8.33
N ILE A 36 -17.25 -9.41 8.48
CA ILE A 36 -17.18 -10.13 9.77
C ILE A 36 -15.72 -10.27 10.22
N ARG A 37 -15.30 -9.42 11.17
CA ARG A 37 -13.96 -9.50 11.77
C ARG A 37 -13.90 -10.57 12.85
N VAL A 38 -13.00 -11.53 12.70
CA VAL A 38 -12.76 -12.57 13.70
C VAL A 38 -11.84 -12.00 14.78
N ALA A 39 -12.44 -11.45 15.82
CA ALA A 39 -11.83 -10.71 16.93
C ALA A 39 -12.66 -10.90 18.21
N GLY A 40 -12.06 -10.79 19.40
CA GLY A 40 -12.76 -10.90 20.68
C GLY A 40 -13.65 -12.15 20.75
N ASP A 41 -14.93 -11.94 21.03
CA ASP A 41 -15.96 -12.97 21.19
C ASP A 41 -16.42 -13.61 19.86
N CYS A 42 -16.11 -12.99 18.71
CA CYS A 42 -16.41 -13.56 17.40
C CYS A 42 -15.34 -14.60 17.02
N GLY A 43 -15.71 -15.87 17.13
CA GLY A 43 -14.89 -17.03 16.74
C GLY A 43 -15.02 -17.40 15.26
N PHE A 44 -14.11 -18.24 14.75
CA PHE A 44 -13.98 -18.52 13.33
C PHE A 44 -15.13 -19.37 12.76
N SER A 45 -15.49 -20.46 13.44
CA SER A 45 -16.64 -21.29 13.10
C SER A 45 -17.94 -20.49 13.24
N SER A 46 -18.03 -19.61 14.23
CA SER A 46 -19.19 -18.72 14.44
C SER A 46 -19.33 -17.69 13.31
N ALA A 47 -18.23 -17.11 12.83
CA ALA A 47 -18.23 -16.20 11.69
C ALA A 47 -18.75 -16.87 10.40
N ILE A 48 -18.35 -18.12 10.16
CA ILE A 48 -18.85 -18.89 9.00
C ILE A 48 -20.33 -19.23 9.16
N LYS A 49 -20.81 -19.53 10.38
CA LYS A 49 -22.25 -19.71 10.63
C LYS A 49 -23.02 -18.42 10.36
N SER A 50 -22.50 -17.29 10.81
CA SER A 50 -23.11 -15.99 10.53
C SER A 50 -23.22 -15.70 9.06
N ALA A 51 -22.13 -15.96 8.31
CA ALA A 51 -22.07 -15.75 6.87
C ALA A 51 -22.92 -16.70 6.03
N ASN A 52 -23.17 -17.92 6.53
CA ASN A 52 -24.03 -18.88 5.84
C ASN A 52 -25.53 -18.60 6.06
N GLU A 53 -25.88 -18.01 7.20
CA GLU A 53 -27.27 -17.86 7.64
C GLU A 53 -27.79 -16.42 7.56
N ASP A 54 -26.92 -15.47 7.18
CA ASP A 54 -27.18 -14.02 7.24
C ASP A 54 -27.70 -13.59 8.63
N LYS A 55 -27.17 -14.23 9.69
CA LYS A 55 -27.64 -14.07 11.09
C LYS A 55 -26.50 -13.99 12.10
N ALA A 56 -26.58 -13.07 13.06
CA ALA A 56 -25.55 -12.95 14.10
C ALA A 56 -25.44 -14.24 14.94
N ARG A 57 -24.22 -14.77 15.09
CA ARG A 57 -23.91 -16.03 15.80
C ARG A 57 -22.61 -15.86 16.58
N GLY A 58 -22.58 -16.31 17.84
CA GLY A 58 -21.35 -16.39 18.64
C GLY A 58 -20.54 -15.10 18.64
N GLY A 59 -21.16 -13.96 18.95
CA GLY A 59 -20.50 -12.64 18.97
C GLY A 59 -20.20 -12.03 17.60
N CYS A 60 -20.43 -12.75 16.50
CA CYS A 60 -20.22 -12.24 15.15
C CYS A 60 -21.44 -11.49 14.62
N LYS A 61 -21.20 -10.35 13.97
CA LYS A 61 -22.22 -9.67 13.15
C LYS A 61 -22.56 -10.51 11.92
N ALA A 62 -23.69 -10.21 11.30
CA ALA A 62 -24.06 -10.74 9.99
C ALA A 62 -24.48 -9.59 9.07
N GLY A 63 -24.41 -9.85 7.78
CA GLY A 63 -24.91 -8.98 6.72
C GLY A 63 -26.00 -9.70 5.95
N ASP A 64 -26.36 -9.13 4.80
CA ASP A 64 -27.18 -9.78 3.80
C ASP A 64 -26.31 -10.10 2.58
N GLY A 65 -26.27 -11.36 2.15
CA GLY A 65 -25.71 -11.76 0.85
C GLY A 65 -24.30 -12.36 0.91
N ALA A 66 -23.35 -11.80 0.15
CA ALA A 66 -22.00 -12.36 0.03
C ALA A 66 -21.08 -11.80 1.11
N ASP A 67 -20.87 -12.56 2.20
CA ASP A 67 -20.15 -12.06 3.36
C ASP A 67 -18.62 -12.22 3.27
N LYS A 68 -17.92 -11.28 3.91
CA LYS A 68 -16.46 -11.21 3.97
C LYS A 68 -15.98 -11.46 5.39
N ILE A 69 -15.31 -12.58 5.63
CA ILE A 69 -14.70 -12.92 6.91
C ILE A 69 -13.24 -12.44 6.91
N ILE A 70 -12.86 -11.63 7.89
CA ILE A 70 -11.53 -11.01 7.99
C ILE A 70 -10.84 -11.54 9.25
N LEU A 71 -9.71 -12.21 9.08
CA LEU A 71 -8.91 -12.67 10.21
C LEU A 71 -8.03 -11.55 10.75
N THR A 72 -7.99 -11.44 12.08
CA THR A 72 -7.13 -10.47 12.80
C THR A 72 -6.11 -11.16 13.72
N ARG A 73 -6.14 -12.49 13.77
CA ARG A 73 -5.25 -13.34 14.58
C ARG A 73 -5.18 -14.74 13.98
N HIS A 74 -4.20 -15.54 14.41
CA HIS A 74 -4.26 -16.98 14.15
C HIS A 74 -5.51 -17.57 14.81
N VAL A 75 -6.23 -18.39 14.05
CA VAL A 75 -7.50 -18.98 14.47
C VAL A 75 -7.37 -20.49 14.57
N ARG A 76 -8.19 -21.05 15.46
CA ARG A 76 -8.50 -22.47 15.55
C ARG A 76 -10.01 -22.60 15.39
N PRO A 77 -10.53 -23.76 14.95
CA PRO A 77 -11.95 -23.98 14.98
C PRO A 77 -12.42 -23.98 16.45
N ASP A 78 -13.36 -23.10 16.76
CA ASP A 78 -14.01 -22.90 18.07
C ASP A 78 -15.28 -23.76 18.23
N GLY A 79 -15.51 -24.67 17.28
CA GLY A 79 -16.64 -25.60 17.26
C GLY A 79 -16.75 -26.29 15.91
N GLU A 80 -17.88 -26.97 15.67
CA GLU A 80 -18.16 -27.58 14.37
C GLU A 80 -18.16 -26.51 13.25
N LEU A 81 -17.40 -26.79 12.19
CA LEU A 81 -17.30 -25.94 11.01
C LEU A 81 -18.45 -26.31 10.06
N PRO A 82 -19.41 -25.40 9.85
CA PRO A 82 -20.55 -25.71 8.98
C PRO A 82 -20.09 -25.86 7.53
N SER A 83 -20.82 -26.65 6.74
CA SER A 83 -20.62 -26.64 5.29
C SER A 83 -20.96 -25.27 4.72
N ILE A 84 -20.15 -24.78 3.79
CA ILE A 84 -20.36 -23.55 3.04
C ILE A 84 -21.52 -23.77 2.07
N LYS A 85 -22.58 -22.97 2.23
CA LYS A 85 -23.83 -23.02 1.45
C LYS A 85 -24.21 -21.67 0.83
N SER A 86 -23.54 -20.58 1.20
CA SER A 86 -23.64 -19.25 0.60
C SER A 86 -22.31 -18.86 -0.07
N ARG A 87 -22.25 -17.64 -0.62
CA ARG A 87 -21.00 -17.05 -1.12
C ARG A 87 -20.24 -16.42 0.04
N ILE A 88 -19.06 -16.94 0.36
CA ILE A 88 -18.22 -16.47 1.47
C ILE A 88 -16.82 -16.16 0.97
N VAL A 89 -16.30 -14.99 1.32
CA VAL A 89 -14.90 -14.61 1.08
C VAL A 89 -14.15 -14.58 2.41
N ILE A 90 -13.05 -15.31 2.52
CA ILE A 90 -12.18 -15.33 3.71
C ILE A 90 -10.88 -14.61 3.38
N HIS A 91 -10.65 -13.47 4.03
CA HIS A 91 -9.38 -12.76 4.05
C HIS A 91 -8.56 -13.20 5.26
N GLY A 92 -7.55 -14.03 5.01
CA GLY A 92 -6.70 -14.58 6.05
C GLY A 92 -5.67 -13.60 6.62
N ASN A 93 -5.33 -12.53 5.91
CA ASN A 93 -4.33 -11.53 6.33
C ASN A 93 -3.02 -12.15 6.85
N ASN A 94 -2.53 -13.22 6.19
CA ASN A 94 -1.36 -14.02 6.59
C ASN A 94 -1.52 -14.81 7.90
N PHE A 95 -2.68 -14.73 8.55
CA PHE A 95 -2.91 -15.53 9.74
C PHE A 95 -3.09 -17.00 9.39
N GLN A 96 -2.98 -17.82 10.43
CA GLN A 96 -3.02 -19.26 10.29
C GLN A 96 -4.39 -19.75 10.75
N TYR A 97 -5.05 -20.56 9.92
CA TYR A 97 -6.04 -21.51 10.39
C TYR A 97 -5.30 -22.77 10.86
N ARG A 98 -5.16 -22.92 12.18
CA ARG A 98 -4.41 -24.00 12.81
C ARG A 98 -5.34 -25.18 13.07
N ILE A 99 -5.04 -26.31 12.44
CA ILE A 99 -5.94 -27.47 12.39
C ILE A 99 -5.34 -28.62 13.22
N ASN A 100 -6.04 -29.03 14.28
CA ASN A 100 -5.70 -30.15 15.16
C ASN A 100 -6.27 -31.49 14.68
N LYS A 101 -5.73 -32.62 15.19
CA LYS A 101 -6.40 -33.50 16.18
C LYS A 101 -7.91 -33.85 16.18
N GLY A 102 -8.76 -33.40 15.27
CA GLY A 102 -10.19 -33.80 15.20
C GLY A 102 -10.98 -32.88 14.28
N ASP A 103 -10.36 -31.75 13.98
CA ASP A 103 -10.96 -30.61 13.33
C ASP A 103 -11.47 -30.92 11.93
N PRO A 104 -12.62 -30.32 11.56
CA PRO A 104 -13.27 -30.52 10.27
C PRO A 104 -12.48 -29.86 9.13
N ALA A 105 -12.60 -30.46 7.95
CA ALA A 105 -12.20 -29.84 6.68
C ALA A 105 -13.23 -28.77 6.30
N PHE A 106 -12.84 -27.78 5.49
CA PHE A 106 -13.85 -26.96 4.81
C PHE A 106 -14.65 -27.85 3.87
N GLU A 107 -15.98 -27.80 3.96
CA GLU A 107 -16.86 -28.49 3.02
C GLU A 107 -17.67 -27.46 2.25
N VAL A 108 -17.44 -27.33 0.95
CA VAL A 108 -18.26 -26.51 0.06
C VAL A 108 -19.25 -27.41 -0.65
N LYS A 109 -20.55 -27.15 -0.44
CA LYS A 109 -21.64 -27.95 -1.02
C LYS A 109 -22.33 -27.18 -2.15
N LYS A 110 -23.26 -27.84 -2.85
CA LYS A 110 -24.10 -27.22 -3.88
C LYS A 110 -24.70 -25.89 -3.41
N GLY A 111 -24.52 -24.85 -4.22
CA GLY A 111 -24.96 -23.48 -3.91
C GLY A 111 -23.97 -22.65 -3.09
N GLY A 112 -22.96 -23.29 -2.49
CA GLY A 112 -21.86 -22.62 -1.80
C GLY A 112 -20.74 -22.19 -2.74
N ALA A 113 -20.18 -21.02 -2.48
CA ALA A 113 -19.01 -20.48 -3.17
C ALA A 113 -18.01 -19.95 -2.13
N LEU A 114 -16.82 -20.53 -2.07
CA LEU A 114 -15.79 -20.14 -1.10
C LEU A 114 -14.61 -19.49 -1.83
N THR A 115 -14.29 -18.26 -1.46
CA THR A 115 -13.04 -17.60 -1.87
C THR A 115 -12.12 -17.48 -0.66
N ILE A 116 -10.88 -17.95 -0.75
CA ILE A 116 -9.87 -17.86 0.30
C ILE A 116 -8.72 -17.01 -0.20
N ILE A 117 -8.38 -15.93 0.50
CA ILE A 117 -7.31 -14.99 0.11
C ILE A 117 -6.34 -14.86 1.28
N ASN A 118 -5.05 -15.04 1.00
CA ASN A 118 -3.98 -14.83 1.97
C ASN A 118 -4.16 -15.55 3.33
N LEU A 119 -4.47 -16.85 3.29
CA LEU A 119 -4.66 -17.69 4.47
C LEU A 119 -3.64 -18.83 4.50
N HIS A 120 -3.03 -19.09 5.66
CA HIS A 120 -2.23 -20.30 5.88
C HIS A 120 -3.02 -21.36 6.65
N MET A 121 -3.48 -22.40 5.95
CA MET A 121 -4.06 -23.58 6.57
C MET A 121 -2.93 -24.53 7.01
N LYS A 122 -2.69 -24.60 8.32
CA LYS A 122 -1.60 -25.38 8.89
C LYS A 122 -2.13 -26.51 9.76
N TYR A 123 -1.94 -27.74 9.30
CA TYR A 123 -2.13 -28.91 10.14
C TYR A 123 -1.02 -28.99 11.18
N LEU A 124 -1.39 -28.99 12.45
CA LEU A 124 -0.43 -29.05 13.56
C LEU A 124 0.18 -30.44 13.75
N THR A 125 -0.47 -31.48 13.21
CA THR A 125 0.03 -32.85 13.17
C THR A 125 -0.17 -33.43 11.77
N PRO A 126 0.82 -34.13 11.16
CA PRO A 126 0.66 -34.75 9.85
C PRO A 126 -0.55 -35.69 9.81
N ARG A 127 -1.40 -35.57 8.79
CA ARG A 127 -2.69 -36.31 8.71
C ARG A 127 -2.93 -36.96 7.37
N LYS A 128 -3.71 -38.05 7.39
CA LYS A 128 -4.29 -38.73 6.21
C LYS A 128 -5.61 -38.12 5.70
N ARG A 129 -5.96 -36.86 6.00
CA ARG A 129 -7.25 -36.25 5.64
C ARG A 129 -7.09 -35.04 4.70
N ARG A 130 -8.19 -34.71 4.02
CA ARG A 130 -8.34 -33.56 3.11
C ARG A 130 -8.53 -32.23 3.87
N ALA A 131 -8.00 -31.13 3.35
CA ALA A 131 -8.18 -29.79 3.93
C ALA A 131 -9.46 -29.11 3.46
N ILE A 132 -9.77 -29.24 2.18
CA ILE A 132 -10.99 -28.72 1.59
C ILE A 132 -11.65 -29.82 0.77
N ARG A 133 -12.96 -29.96 0.91
CA ARG A 133 -13.81 -30.81 0.08
C ARG A 133 -14.82 -29.95 -0.64
N VAL A 134 -14.89 -30.05 -1.95
CA VAL A 134 -15.89 -29.37 -2.78
C VAL A 134 -16.80 -30.41 -3.42
N THR A 135 -18.11 -30.25 -3.26
CA THR A 135 -19.14 -31.14 -3.84
C THR A 135 -20.22 -30.28 -4.48
N ASP A 136 -20.21 -30.19 -5.82
CA ASP A 136 -21.09 -29.33 -6.63
C ASP A 136 -21.05 -27.82 -6.25
N GLY A 137 -19.98 -27.36 -5.60
CA GLY A 137 -19.78 -25.96 -5.18
C GLY A 137 -18.67 -25.25 -5.95
N GLU A 138 -18.41 -23.99 -5.60
CA GLU A 138 -17.32 -23.18 -6.18
C GLU A 138 -16.23 -22.92 -5.15
N LEU A 139 -14.97 -23.03 -5.57
CA LEU A 139 -13.81 -22.74 -4.73
C LEU A 139 -12.80 -21.91 -5.52
N LEU A 140 -12.39 -20.79 -4.94
CA LEU A 140 -11.28 -19.97 -5.38
C LEU A 140 -10.31 -19.84 -4.20
N ILE A 141 -9.03 -20.06 -4.43
CA ILE A 141 -7.97 -19.83 -3.44
C ILE A 141 -7.00 -18.84 -4.07
N GLN A 142 -6.48 -17.87 -3.34
CA GLN A 142 -5.53 -16.88 -3.85
C GLN A 142 -4.49 -16.60 -2.77
N ASP A 143 -3.21 -16.56 -3.14
CA ASP A 143 -2.10 -16.20 -2.26
C ASP A 143 -2.10 -16.96 -0.92
N SER A 144 -2.58 -18.21 -0.92
CA SER A 144 -2.85 -18.98 0.30
C SER A 144 -2.07 -20.29 0.30
N ARG A 145 -1.80 -20.81 1.48
CA ARG A 145 -0.95 -21.98 1.68
C ARG A 145 -1.67 -23.07 2.45
N ILE A 146 -1.53 -24.32 2.03
CA ILE A 146 -2.01 -25.48 2.80
C ILE A 146 -0.80 -26.36 3.08
N SER A 147 -0.50 -26.60 4.36
CA SER A 147 0.71 -27.33 4.75
C SER A 147 0.42 -28.45 5.74
N ASN A 148 1.28 -29.48 5.70
CA ASN A 148 1.25 -30.64 6.59
C ASN A 148 -0.03 -31.51 6.48
N CYS A 149 -0.61 -31.55 5.28
CA CYS A 149 -1.78 -32.36 4.90
C CYS A 149 -1.39 -33.51 3.95
N ARG A 150 -2.25 -34.53 3.84
CA ARG A 150 -2.10 -35.59 2.81
C ARG A 150 -2.80 -35.23 1.50
N ILE A 151 -3.96 -34.59 1.60
CA ILE A 151 -4.73 -34.10 0.45
C ILE A 151 -5.06 -32.64 0.76
N GLY A 152 -4.62 -31.70 -0.07
CA GLY A 152 -5.02 -30.31 0.09
C GLY A 152 -6.49 -30.09 -0.22
N VAL A 153 -6.85 -30.31 -1.48
CA VAL A 153 -8.21 -30.09 -2.00
C VAL A 153 -8.73 -31.36 -2.65
N GLU A 154 -9.94 -31.78 -2.29
CA GLU A 154 -10.69 -32.84 -2.97
C GLU A 154 -11.92 -32.22 -3.66
N GLN A 155 -12.03 -32.40 -4.98
CA GLN A 155 -13.16 -31.90 -5.78
C GLN A 155 -14.03 -33.04 -6.30
N ILE A 156 -15.35 -32.87 -6.22
CA ILE A 156 -16.34 -33.83 -6.69
C ILE A 156 -17.40 -33.03 -7.47
N ARG A 157 -17.45 -33.20 -8.79
CA ARG A 157 -18.48 -32.62 -9.70
C ARG A 157 -18.64 -31.08 -9.60
N SER A 158 -17.57 -30.35 -9.28
CA SER A 158 -17.56 -28.88 -9.12
C SER A 158 -16.95 -28.14 -10.32
N HIS A 159 -17.44 -26.92 -10.63
CA HIS A 159 -16.90 -26.03 -11.68
C HIS A 159 -15.77 -25.10 -11.18
N SER A 160 -15.10 -25.48 -10.10
CA SER A 160 -14.12 -24.65 -9.39
C SER A 160 -12.92 -24.25 -10.26
N THR A 161 -12.70 -22.94 -10.39
CA THR A 161 -11.51 -22.38 -11.03
C THR A 161 -10.41 -22.18 -9.99
N LEU A 162 -9.25 -22.83 -10.18
CA LEU A 162 -8.07 -22.62 -9.34
C LEU A 162 -7.22 -21.50 -10.00
N LEU A 163 -7.08 -20.35 -9.36
CA LEU A 163 -6.26 -19.21 -9.83
C LEU A 163 -5.25 -18.79 -8.76
N GLY A 164 -3.93 -18.88 -9.04
CA GLY A 164 -2.87 -18.26 -8.22
C GLY A 164 -1.69 -19.18 -7.86
N ASP A 165 -0.66 -18.59 -7.22
CA ASP A 165 0.54 -19.27 -6.71
C ASP A 165 0.25 -19.95 -5.36
N TRP A 166 0.10 -21.27 -5.36
CA TRP A 166 -0.29 -22.02 -4.17
C TRP A 166 0.74 -23.10 -3.83
N ASP A 167 1.15 -23.14 -2.56
CA ASP A 167 1.92 -24.26 -2.00
C ASP A 167 0.95 -25.12 -1.18
N ILE A 168 0.38 -26.11 -1.86
CA ILE A 168 -0.55 -27.09 -1.31
C ILE A 168 0.19 -28.41 -1.14
N CYS A 169 0.21 -28.92 0.09
CA CYS A 169 0.66 -30.29 0.36
C CYS A 169 -0.13 -31.34 -0.46
N GLY A 170 0.60 -32.14 -1.25
CA GLY A 170 0.10 -33.40 -1.83
C GLY A 170 -0.10 -33.48 -3.35
N LEU A 171 0.84 -33.02 -4.19
CA LEU A 171 1.02 -33.50 -5.58
C LEU A 171 2.54 -33.50 -5.90
N PRO A 172 3.17 -34.53 -6.55
CA PRO A 172 2.67 -35.50 -7.56
C PRO A 172 2.94 -36.99 -7.14
N ASP A 173 2.62 -38.07 -7.86
CA ASP A 173 2.10 -38.36 -9.20
C ASP A 173 0.72 -39.07 -9.09
N ASP A 174 0.04 -39.29 -10.22
CA ASP A 174 -1.15 -40.15 -10.37
C ASP A 174 -2.41 -39.90 -9.50
N GLN A 175 -3.28 -39.01 -9.98
CA GLN A 175 -4.68 -38.78 -9.54
C GLN A 175 -4.78 -37.95 -8.25
N ILE A 176 -5.50 -36.84 -8.17
CA ILE A 176 -6.96 -36.74 -8.35
C ILE A 176 -7.29 -35.37 -8.99
N ILE A 177 -7.41 -35.37 -10.32
CA ILE A 177 -8.39 -34.55 -11.04
C ILE A 177 -9.15 -35.55 -11.93
N LYS A 178 -10.17 -36.21 -11.36
CA LYS A 178 -11.17 -36.94 -12.16
C LYS A 178 -12.37 -36.02 -12.34
N GLY A 179 -12.23 -35.11 -13.30
CA GLY A 179 -13.24 -34.15 -13.72
C GLY A 179 -12.56 -33.17 -14.66
N SER A 180 -12.96 -33.17 -15.93
CA SER A 180 -12.45 -32.29 -16.98
C SER A 180 -12.30 -30.85 -16.46
N HIS A 181 -11.07 -30.33 -16.37
CA HIS A 181 -10.59 -29.05 -16.88
C HIS A 181 -9.17 -28.80 -16.33
N THR A 182 -8.35 -28.18 -17.16
CA THR A 182 -6.87 -28.09 -17.12
C THR A 182 -6.30 -27.54 -15.82
N ALA A 183 -5.52 -28.36 -15.10
CA ALA A 183 -4.46 -27.89 -14.22
C ALA A 183 -3.13 -28.00 -14.98
N THR A 184 -2.59 -26.88 -15.42
CA THR A 184 -1.21 -26.82 -15.93
C THR A 184 -0.25 -26.84 -14.76
N TYR A 185 0.54 -27.90 -14.69
CA TYR A 185 1.56 -28.15 -13.68
C TYR A 185 2.90 -27.59 -14.14
N ARG A 186 3.58 -26.87 -13.22
CA ARG A 186 4.98 -26.39 -13.26
C ARG A 186 5.39 -25.54 -14.47
N THR A 187 5.20 -24.23 -14.33
CA THR A 187 6.28 -23.31 -14.69
C THR A 187 7.21 -23.15 -13.48
N PRO A 188 8.54 -22.94 -13.64
CA PRO A 188 9.37 -22.35 -12.57
C PRO A 188 8.65 -21.10 -12.00
N PRO A 189 8.92 -20.68 -10.75
CA PRO A 189 8.33 -19.44 -10.24
C PRO A 189 8.51 -18.38 -11.33
N PRO A 190 7.43 -17.69 -11.75
CA PRO A 190 7.55 -16.65 -12.76
C PRO A 190 8.73 -15.77 -12.36
N PRO A 191 9.62 -15.42 -13.29
CA PRO A 191 10.77 -14.59 -12.94
C PRO A 191 10.20 -13.38 -12.19
N GLU A 192 10.74 -13.09 -11.00
CA GLU A 192 10.24 -12.04 -10.10
C GLU A 192 10.47 -10.67 -10.77
N THR A 193 9.72 -10.40 -11.83
CA THR A 193 9.86 -9.23 -12.67
C THR A 193 8.79 -8.24 -12.31
N CYS A 194 9.16 -6.98 -12.37
CA CYS A 194 8.25 -5.87 -12.13
C CYS A 194 7.05 -5.82 -13.09
N ARG A 195 7.09 -6.54 -14.21
CA ARG A 195 5.99 -6.65 -15.18
C ARG A 195 4.95 -7.72 -14.82
N GLU A 196 5.30 -8.65 -13.95
CA GLU A 196 4.48 -9.82 -13.61
C GLU A 196 3.85 -9.71 -12.22
N LEU A 197 3.85 -8.51 -11.61
CA LEU A 197 3.15 -8.27 -10.36
C LEU A 197 1.64 -8.56 -10.50
N PRO A 198 1.00 -9.16 -9.47
CA PRO A 198 -0.41 -9.56 -9.55
C PRO A 198 -1.35 -8.40 -9.92
N PRO A 199 -2.44 -8.65 -10.67
CA PRO A 199 -3.46 -7.63 -10.93
C PRO A 199 -4.01 -7.02 -9.63
N GLY A 200 -4.11 -5.69 -9.60
CA GLY A 200 -4.57 -4.96 -8.41
C GLY A 200 -3.50 -4.74 -7.34
N SER A 201 -2.24 -5.13 -7.59
CA SER A 201 -1.09 -4.71 -6.77
C SER A 201 -0.37 -3.49 -7.37
N ALA A 202 0.73 -3.07 -6.74
CA ALA A 202 1.58 -2.01 -7.25
C ALA A 202 2.07 -2.27 -8.69
N THR A 203 2.13 -1.21 -9.49
CA THR A 203 2.87 -1.19 -10.76
C THR A 203 4.20 -0.48 -10.58
N VAL A 204 5.22 -0.91 -11.34
CA VAL A 204 6.55 -0.30 -11.29
C VAL A 204 6.98 0.08 -12.70
N THR A 205 7.49 1.29 -12.85
CA THR A 205 8.03 1.81 -14.12
C THR A 205 9.37 2.47 -13.85
N ALA A 206 10.28 2.42 -14.81
CA ALA A 206 11.58 3.08 -14.73
C ALA A 206 11.72 4.09 -15.88
N PRO A 207 12.44 5.21 -15.70
CA PRO A 207 12.63 6.22 -16.75
C PRO A 207 13.18 5.62 -18.05
N SER A 208 14.18 4.74 -17.95
CA SER A 208 14.78 4.05 -19.10
C SER A 208 14.04 2.76 -19.49
N GLY A 209 12.89 2.49 -18.87
CA GLY A 209 12.15 1.22 -18.97
C GLY A 209 12.72 0.12 -18.06
N LEU A 210 11.87 -0.85 -17.71
CA LEU A 210 12.27 -1.98 -16.86
C LEU A 210 13.24 -2.90 -17.63
N GLY A 211 14.54 -2.80 -17.34
CA GLY A 211 15.57 -3.71 -17.84
C GLY A 211 15.55 -5.08 -17.17
N ALA A 212 16.31 -6.05 -17.68
CA ALA A 212 16.35 -7.42 -17.12
C ALA A 212 16.95 -7.50 -15.69
N GLY A 213 17.65 -6.45 -15.24
CA GLY A 213 18.34 -6.39 -13.95
C GLY A 213 17.50 -5.89 -12.78
N ILE A 214 16.26 -5.41 -13.01
CA ILE A 214 15.33 -5.05 -11.93
C ILE A 214 14.35 -6.19 -11.71
N GLN A 215 14.09 -6.49 -10.44
CA GLN A 215 13.20 -7.55 -10.03
C GLN A 215 12.24 -6.99 -8.97
N CYS A 216 11.02 -7.51 -8.96
CA CYS A 216 9.98 -7.13 -8.02
C CYS A 216 9.23 -8.34 -7.52
N ARG A 217 8.86 -8.30 -6.24
CA ARG A 217 7.95 -9.27 -5.63
C ARG A 217 6.99 -8.56 -4.70
N ARG A 218 5.70 -8.85 -4.86
CA ARG A 218 4.69 -8.43 -3.90
C ARG A 218 4.95 -9.07 -2.54
N LEU A 219 4.93 -8.27 -1.48
CA LEU A 219 5.15 -8.74 -0.12
C LEU A 219 3.88 -8.68 0.70
N ASP A 220 3.79 -9.62 1.63
CA ASP A 220 2.85 -9.61 2.73
C ASP A 220 3.51 -9.02 4.00
N ALA A 221 2.78 -8.98 5.13
CA ALA A 221 3.31 -8.44 6.39
C ALA A 221 4.58 -9.17 6.89
N MET A 222 4.68 -10.49 6.67
CA MET A 222 5.89 -11.24 7.03
C MET A 222 7.05 -10.93 6.08
N GLY A 223 6.75 -10.77 4.78
CA GLY A 223 7.72 -10.36 3.77
C GLY A 223 8.30 -8.97 4.04
N VAL A 224 7.46 -8.04 4.51
CA VAL A 224 7.90 -6.70 4.93
C VAL A 224 8.78 -6.77 6.19
N GLY A 225 8.36 -7.57 7.19
CA GLY A 225 9.19 -7.86 8.36
C GLY A 225 9.51 -6.65 9.27
N ASN A 226 8.86 -5.50 9.06
CA ASN A 226 9.07 -4.28 9.83
C ASN A 226 7.80 -3.91 10.62
N ALA A 227 7.90 -3.90 11.94
CA ALA A 227 6.76 -3.67 12.83
C ALA A 227 6.11 -2.30 12.62
N ALA A 228 6.89 -1.23 12.42
CA ALA A 228 6.33 0.12 12.23
C ALA A 228 5.49 0.23 10.95
N VAL A 229 5.89 -0.45 9.87
CA VAL A 229 5.09 -0.51 8.64
C VAL A 229 3.81 -1.33 8.84
N ILE A 230 3.89 -2.43 9.58
CA ILE A 230 2.75 -3.31 9.86
C ILE A 230 1.72 -2.59 10.76
N ASP A 231 2.20 -1.94 11.82
CA ASP A 231 1.38 -1.21 12.81
C ASP A 231 0.72 0.02 12.20
N ALA A 232 1.32 0.62 11.16
CA ALA A 232 0.70 1.68 10.35
C ALA A 232 -0.48 1.19 9.49
N GLY A 233 -0.79 -0.12 9.51
CA GLY A 233 -1.90 -0.70 8.76
C GLY A 233 -1.52 -1.00 7.32
N LEU A 234 -0.58 -1.92 7.11
CA LEU A 234 -0.14 -2.36 5.78
C LEU A 234 -1.32 -2.74 4.88
N VAL A 235 -1.39 -2.08 3.71
CA VAL A 235 -2.40 -2.29 2.66
C VAL A 235 -1.84 -3.16 1.54
N ASP A 236 -0.67 -2.80 1.02
CA ASP A 236 0.05 -3.53 -0.02
C ASP A 236 1.54 -3.22 0.06
N ALA A 237 2.41 -4.11 -0.43
CA ALA A 237 3.84 -3.86 -0.47
C ALA A 237 4.52 -4.57 -1.65
N VAL A 238 5.61 -3.99 -2.13
CA VAL A 238 6.47 -4.57 -3.15
C VAL A 238 7.94 -4.44 -2.72
N ASP A 239 8.66 -5.55 -2.73
CA ASP A 239 10.12 -5.56 -2.65
C ASP A 239 10.68 -5.36 -4.05
N ILE A 240 11.62 -4.44 -4.20
CA ILE A 240 12.27 -4.11 -5.46
C ILE A 240 13.77 -4.24 -5.26
N TRP A 241 14.43 -5.07 -6.07
CA TRP A 241 15.87 -5.28 -5.99
C TRP A 241 16.54 -5.40 -7.36
N GLY A 242 17.87 -5.41 -7.33
CA GLY A 242 18.70 -5.30 -8.52
C GLY A 242 19.01 -3.85 -8.86
N THR A 243 19.05 -3.52 -10.15
CA THR A 243 19.43 -2.17 -10.62
C THR A 243 18.19 -1.26 -10.64
N VAL A 244 18.05 -0.41 -9.62
CA VAL A 244 17.00 0.61 -9.52
C VAL A 244 17.53 1.97 -9.96
N GLU A 245 16.91 2.55 -10.98
CA GLU A 245 17.26 3.87 -11.51
C GLU A 245 16.58 4.98 -10.67
N PRO A 246 17.27 6.09 -10.34
CA PRO A 246 16.63 7.26 -9.76
C PRO A 246 15.42 7.73 -10.56
N GLY A 247 14.27 7.86 -9.90
CA GLY A 247 13.01 8.21 -10.56
C GLY A 247 12.18 7.00 -11.01
N THR A 248 12.57 5.78 -10.63
CA THR A 248 11.72 4.58 -10.74
C THR A 248 10.42 4.84 -9.99
N GLN A 249 9.30 4.77 -10.69
CA GLN A 249 7.97 5.01 -10.15
C GLN A 249 7.36 3.72 -9.61
N VAL A 250 6.73 3.81 -8.44
CA VAL A 250 5.92 2.74 -7.86
C VAL A 250 4.54 3.29 -7.59
N CYS A 251 3.52 2.70 -8.20
CA CYS A 251 2.15 3.19 -8.17
C CYS A 251 1.20 2.14 -7.61
N PHE A 252 0.51 2.47 -6.53
CA PHE A 252 -0.50 1.60 -5.92
C PHE A 252 -1.91 1.99 -6.37
N PRO A 253 -2.80 1.02 -6.64
CA PRO A 253 -4.19 1.28 -7.04
C PRO A 253 -5.12 1.55 -5.84
N HIS A 254 -4.57 2.11 -4.76
CA HIS A 254 -5.27 2.47 -3.53
C HIS A 254 -4.66 3.75 -2.95
N LEU A 255 -5.48 4.57 -2.29
CA LEU A 255 -5.00 5.73 -1.54
C LEU A 255 -4.39 5.30 -0.20
N GLY A 256 -3.36 6.02 0.23
CA GLY A 256 -2.68 5.76 1.50
C GLY A 256 -1.38 6.56 1.61
N ALA A 257 -0.74 6.47 2.77
CA ALA A 257 0.64 6.91 2.94
C ALA A 257 1.59 5.82 2.42
N VAL A 258 2.75 6.21 1.89
CA VAL A 258 3.73 5.26 1.38
C VAL A 258 5.00 5.32 2.22
N MET A 259 5.42 4.17 2.73
CA MET A 259 6.62 3.99 3.53
C MET A 259 7.67 3.21 2.73
N PHE A 260 8.94 3.49 2.95
CA PHE A 260 10.05 2.87 2.25
C PHE A 260 11.08 2.32 3.23
N LEU A 261 11.39 1.03 3.08
CA LEU A 261 12.50 0.36 3.76
C LEU A 261 13.67 0.28 2.79
N ASP A 262 14.57 1.25 2.90
CA ASP A 262 15.72 1.38 2.01
C ASP A 262 16.74 0.26 2.26
N ALA A 263 17.02 -0.54 1.22
CA ALA A 263 18.00 -1.62 1.30
C ALA A 263 19.45 -1.13 1.13
N ALA A 264 19.68 0.15 0.89
CA ALA A 264 21.03 0.74 0.86
C ALA A 264 21.73 0.70 2.23
N THR A 265 21.00 0.49 3.31
CA THR A 265 21.52 0.49 4.68
C THR A 265 21.18 -0.80 5.44
N SER A 266 22.04 -1.17 6.39
CA SER A 266 21.82 -2.31 7.29
C SER A 266 22.00 -1.86 8.75
N PRO A 267 20.95 -1.87 9.60
CA PRO A 267 19.56 -2.25 9.27
C PRO A 267 18.93 -1.28 8.25
N ARG A 268 17.90 -1.76 7.52
CA ARG A 268 17.18 -0.94 6.53
C ARG A 268 16.62 0.31 7.18
N SER A 269 16.91 1.47 6.60
CA SER A 269 16.34 2.75 7.03
C SER A 269 14.87 2.84 6.62
N LEU A 270 14.01 3.26 7.54
CA LEU A 270 12.59 3.46 7.29
C LEU A 270 12.30 4.95 7.08
N SER A 271 11.66 5.30 5.98
CA SER A 271 11.19 6.66 5.70
C SER A 271 9.74 6.67 5.19
N VAL A 272 9.08 7.82 5.28
CA VAL A 272 7.82 8.08 4.59
C VAL A 272 8.16 8.79 3.30
N LEU A 273 7.62 8.32 2.17
CA LEU A 273 7.84 8.92 0.86
C LEU A 273 6.76 9.96 0.59
N GLU A 274 7.19 11.08 0.00
CA GLU A 274 6.28 12.01 -0.65
C GLU A 274 5.62 11.33 -1.84
N SER A 275 4.32 11.55 -1.97
CA SER A 275 3.50 10.79 -2.89
C SER A 275 2.52 11.65 -3.67
N THR A 276 2.35 11.29 -4.94
CA THR A 276 1.43 11.95 -5.86
C THR A 276 0.14 11.17 -5.87
N ALA A 277 -0.93 11.80 -5.36
CA ALA A 277 -2.27 11.23 -5.44
C ALA A 277 -2.77 11.22 -6.89
N MET A 278 -3.44 10.11 -7.25
CA MET A 278 -4.20 9.93 -8.48
C MET A 278 -5.66 9.69 -8.12
N ASP A 279 -6.56 9.67 -9.11
CA ASP A 279 -8.02 9.51 -8.90
C ASP A 279 -8.38 8.35 -7.94
N ASN A 280 -7.67 7.23 -8.01
CA ASN A 280 -7.91 6.05 -7.16
C ASN A 280 -6.62 5.41 -6.63
N GLY A 281 -5.52 6.15 -6.54
CA GLY A 281 -4.22 5.56 -6.23
C GLY A 281 -3.16 6.55 -5.81
N VAL A 282 -1.96 6.05 -5.56
CA VAL A 282 -0.83 6.86 -5.15
C VAL A 282 0.44 6.38 -5.82
N CYS A 283 1.24 7.31 -6.36
CA CYS A 283 2.56 7.02 -6.91
C CYS A 283 3.66 7.67 -6.07
N VAL A 284 4.80 6.99 -6.00
CA VAL A 284 6.04 7.51 -5.42
C VAL A 284 7.20 7.27 -6.39
N SER A 285 8.26 8.05 -6.24
CA SER A 285 9.53 7.82 -6.92
C SER A 285 10.57 7.30 -5.93
N ILE A 286 11.28 6.25 -6.30
CA ILE A 286 12.41 5.71 -5.54
C ILE A 286 13.71 5.89 -6.32
N ALA A 287 14.83 5.84 -5.60
CA ALA A 287 16.17 5.92 -6.19
C ALA A 287 17.10 4.77 -5.79
N SER A 288 16.61 3.84 -4.96
CA SER A 288 17.36 2.69 -4.49
C SER A 288 16.46 1.46 -4.39
N ALA A 289 17.08 0.28 -4.33
CA ALA A 289 16.40 -0.96 -4.00
C ALA A 289 15.86 -0.93 -2.56
N GLY A 290 14.74 -1.61 -2.34
CA GLY A 290 14.10 -1.65 -1.03
C GLY A 290 12.66 -2.11 -1.11
N THR A 291 11.98 -2.09 0.04
CA THR A 291 10.55 -2.43 0.11
C THR A 291 9.73 -1.14 0.15
N VAL A 292 8.83 -0.98 -0.81
CA VAL A 292 7.85 0.11 -0.84
C VAL A 292 6.52 -0.44 -0.34
N ALA A 293 5.97 0.17 0.72
CA ALA A 293 4.77 -0.29 1.38
C ALA A 293 3.71 0.81 1.42
N LEU A 294 2.52 0.51 0.92
CA LEU A 294 1.32 1.31 1.11
C LEU A 294 0.71 0.97 2.47
N VAL A 295 0.44 1.99 3.29
CA VAL A 295 -0.21 1.85 4.60
C VAL A 295 -1.46 2.72 4.67
N GLN A 296 -2.31 2.46 5.65
CA GLN A 296 -3.48 3.31 5.91
C GLN A 296 -3.05 4.75 6.17
N GLY A 297 -3.84 5.71 5.69
CA GLY A 297 -3.56 7.13 5.86
C GLY A 297 -3.92 7.94 4.63
N GLN A 298 -3.39 9.15 4.56
CA GLN A 298 -3.53 10.02 3.39
C GLN A 298 -2.21 10.06 2.63
N PRO A 299 -2.23 10.26 1.29
CA PRO A 299 -1.04 10.55 0.51
C PRO A 299 -0.23 11.66 1.16
N THR A 300 1.05 11.39 1.41
CA THR A 300 1.97 12.38 1.97
C THR A 300 2.29 13.37 0.88
N ARG A 301 1.52 14.46 0.82
CA ARG A 301 1.92 15.61 0.00
C ARG A 301 3.18 16.19 0.64
N ALA A 302 4.14 16.62 -0.18
CA ALA A 302 5.11 17.61 0.27
C ALA A 302 4.33 18.65 1.07
N ALA A 303 4.69 18.85 2.34
CA ALA A 303 4.19 20.01 3.07
C ALA A 303 4.37 21.20 2.11
N PRO A 304 3.39 22.12 1.96
CA PRO A 304 3.64 23.32 1.18
C PRO A 304 4.95 23.86 1.71
N GLN A 305 6.01 23.70 0.90
CA GLN A 305 7.29 24.30 1.18
C GLN A 305 6.91 25.75 1.39
N PRO A 306 7.18 26.35 2.57
CA PRO A 306 6.76 27.72 2.82
C PRO A 306 7.10 28.48 1.55
N GLU A 307 6.06 28.97 0.87
CA GLU A 307 6.21 29.75 -0.35
C GLU A 307 7.32 30.72 0.00
N PRO A 308 8.48 30.68 -0.70
CA PRO A 308 9.71 31.22 -0.16
C PRO A 308 9.41 32.62 0.33
N GLU A 309 9.30 32.76 1.66
CA GLU A 309 9.23 34.05 2.29
C GLU A 309 10.50 34.71 1.77
N PRO A 310 10.40 35.83 1.02
CA PRO A 310 11.43 36.27 0.11
C PRO A 310 12.76 36.20 0.83
N GLU A 311 13.51 35.16 0.51
CA GLU A 311 14.82 34.93 1.08
C GLU A 311 15.57 36.20 0.71
N PRO A 312 16.07 36.99 1.69
CA PRO A 312 16.74 38.23 1.35
C PRO A 312 17.85 37.83 0.39
N GLU A 313 17.74 38.29 -0.86
CA GLU A 313 18.53 37.83 -1.99
C GLU A 313 19.95 37.54 -1.52
N ALA A 314 20.36 36.27 -1.61
CA ALA A 314 21.72 35.89 -1.30
C ALA A 314 22.62 36.81 -2.15
N MET A 315 23.31 37.73 -1.47
CA MET A 315 24.31 38.57 -2.11
C MET A 315 25.24 37.64 -2.87
N PRO A 316 25.59 37.95 -4.13
CA PRO A 316 26.47 37.10 -4.91
C PRO A 316 27.72 36.80 -4.10
N GLU A 317 28.12 35.53 -4.04
CA GLU A 317 29.45 35.13 -3.59
C GLU A 317 30.47 35.85 -4.47
N GLN A 318 30.91 37.03 -4.02
CA GLN A 318 32.00 37.78 -4.61
C GLN A 318 33.30 37.34 -3.95
N PRO A 319 34.39 37.22 -4.72
CA PRO A 319 35.62 36.63 -4.24
C PRO A 319 36.25 37.47 -3.12
N MET A 320 36.78 36.77 -2.12
CA MET A 320 37.98 37.09 -1.32
C MET A 320 38.48 38.54 -1.48
N GLY A 321 38.33 39.43 -0.51
CA GLY A 321 38.86 39.33 0.84
C GLY A 321 39.57 40.64 1.18
N CYS A 322 38.80 41.71 1.39
CA CYS A 322 39.36 43.00 1.78
C CYS A 322 39.81 42.92 3.24
N THR A 323 41.11 43.14 3.47
CA THR A 323 41.66 43.18 4.84
C THR A 323 41.44 44.57 5.41
N ILE A 324 40.79 44.63 6.57
CA ILE A 324 40.51 45.84 7.31
C ILE A 324 41.18 45.82 8.68
N ILE A 325 41.54 46.99 9.21
CA ILE A 325 42.08 47.15 10.55
C ILE A 325 41.21 48.13 11.32
N THR A 326 40.79 47.76 12.53
CA THR A 326 40.02 48.66 13.41
C THR A 326 40.90 49.78 13.96
N THR A 327 40.44 51.04 13.86
CA THR A 327 41.14 52.21 14.41
C THR A 327 40.67 52.59 15.82
N GLY A 328 39.63 51.93 16.32
CA GLY A 328 39.08 52.11 17.67
C GLY A 328 38.45 50.82 18.23
N HIS A 329 37.85 50.93 19.42
CA HIS A 329 37.08 49.84 20.02
C HIS A 329 35.67 49.85 19.43
N LEU A 330 35.29 48.77 18.73
CA LEU A 330 34.02 48.69 18.01
C LEU A 330 33.13 47.61 18.57
N PHE A 331 31.82 47.85 18.57
CA PHE A 331 30.84 46.80 18.82
C PHE A 331 30.55 46.08 17.51
N LEU A 332 30.62 44.75 17.54
CA LEU A 332 30.11 43.89 16.48
C LEU A 332 28.57 43.89 16.59
N ARG A 333 27.87 44.16 15.49
CA ARG A 333 26.40 44.26 15.49
C ARG A 333 25.73 43.25 14.57
N ASP A 334 24.49 42.89 14.88
CA ASP A 334 23.69 41.97 14.06
C ASP A 334 23.24 42.57 12.72
N SER A 335 23.18 43.90 12.64
CA SER A 335 22.73 44.68 11.50
C SER A 335 23.60 45.94 11.29
N PRO A 336 23.68 46.48 10.07
CA PRO A 336 24.49 47.66 9.75
C PRO A 336 23.78 48.96 10.18
N SER A 337 23.49 49.06 11.47
CA SER A 337 22.85 50.21 12.10
C SER A 337 23.38 50.44 13.52
N LEU A 338 23.36 51.69 13.97
CA LEU A 338 23.66 52.02 15.37
C LEU A 338 22.60 51.47 16.34
N SER A 339 21.40 51.15 15.82
CA SER A 339 20.32 50.49 16.56
C SER A 339 20.43 48.97 16.61
N GLY A 340 21.33 48.36 15.85
CA GLY A 340 21.50 46.89 15.82
C GLY A 340 21.96 46.33 17.17
N GLU A 341 21.60 45.08 17.47
CA GLU A 341 22.00 44.42 18.71
C GLU A 341 23.53 44.27 18.77
N LYS A 342 24.10 44.43 19.98
CA LYS A 342 25.54 44.27 20.19
C LYS A 342 25.85 42.78 20.41
N LEU A 343 26.41 42.17 19.39
CA LEU A 343 26.85 40.77 19.37
C LEU A 343 28.15 40.55 20.15
N GLY A 344 29.02 41.57 20.19
CA GLY A 344 30.31 41.51 20.86
C GLY A 344 31.10 42.81 20.68
N HIS A 345 32.41 42.75 20.93
CA HIS A 345 33.31 43.86 20.70
C HIS A 345 34.61 43.41 20.01
N VAL A 346 35.21 44.32 19.25
CA VAL A 346 36.46 44.17 18.54
C VAL A 346 37.39 45.30 19.00
N LEU A 347 38.59 44.94 19.43
CA LEU A 347 39.57 45.90 19.96
C LEU A 347 40.18 46.73 18.85
N ARG A 348 40.87 47.82 19.22
CA ARG A 348 41.65 48.63 18.28
C ARG A 348 42.86 47.83 17.76
N GLY A 349 43.17 47.96 16.47
CA GLY A 349 44.29 47.31 15.81
C GLY A 349 44.01 45.87 15.37
N THR A 350 42.76 45.40 15.52
CA THR A 350 42.38 44.06 15.09
C THR A 350 42.26 44.02 13.57
N GLN A 351 43.01 43.11 12.95
CA GLN A 351 42.95 42.84 11.52
C GLN A 351 41.87 41.79 11.23
N LEU A 352 40.98 42.09 10.28
CA LEU A 352 39.84 41.24 9.91
C LEU A 352 39.65 41.18 8.40
N THR A 353 39.10 40.07 7.93
CA THR A 353 38.65 39.94 6.54
C THR A 353 37.20 40.39 6.44
N ARG A 354 36.96 41.41 5.60
CA ARG A 354 35.60 41.86 5.28
C ARG A 354 34.91 40.85 4.37
N LEU A 355 33.73 40.43 4.80
CA LEU A 355 32.82 39.54 4.08
C LEU A 355 31.88 40.32 3.15
N ALA A 356 31.38 41.46 3.61
CA ALA A 356 30.46 42.32 2.86
C ALA A 356 30.60 43.80 3.27
N ARG A 357 30.13 44.71 2.42
CA ARG A 357 30.03 46.16 2.72
C ARG A 357 28.62 46.65 2.43
N GLN A 358 28.02 47.38 3.36
CA GLN A 358 26.74 48.06 3.16
C GLN A 358 26.86 49.51 3.63
N GLY A 359 26.99 50.44 2.67
CA GLY A 359 27.29 51.85 2.97
C GLY A 359 28.59 52.01 3.75
N ASN A 360 28.49 52.58 4.95
CA ASN A 360 29.61 52.75 5.90
C ASN A 360 29.69 51.62 6.92
N TRP A 361 29.30 50.40 6.56
CA TRP A 361 29.38 49.22 7.42
C TRP A 361 30.12 48.09 6.74
N HIS A 362 30.91 47.35 7.52
CA HIS A 362 31.69 46.21 7.06
C HIS A 362 31.30 44.97 7.84
N GLN A 363 30.84 43.94 7.15
CA GLN A 363 30.57 42.65 7.76
C GLN A 363 31.86 41.84 7.89
N VAL A 364 32.06 41.21 9.04
CA VAL A 364 33.26 40.44 9.37
C VAL A 364 32.88 39.18 10.12
N ASN A 365 33.78 38.19 10.13
CA ASN A 365 33.75 37.10 11.10
C ASN A 365 34.84 37.35 12.16
N HIS A 366 34.44 37.48 13.42
CA HIS A 366 35.34 37.63 14.56
C HIS A 366 35.08 36.48 15.54
N HIS A 367 36.05 35.57 15.69
CA HIS A 367 35.96 34.42 16.60
C HIS A 367 34.74 33.50 16.35
N GLY A 368 34.32 33.34 15.08
CA GLY A 368 33.19 32.50 14.70
C GLY A 368 31.83 33.23 14.70
N GLN A 369 31.80 34.50 15.11
CA GLN A 369 30.59 35.32 15.11
C GLN A 369 30.61 36.30 13.94
N VAL A 370 29.62 36.20 13.07
CA VAL A 370 29.46 37.09 11.91
C VAL A 370 28.63 38.32 12.30
N GLY A 371 29.11 39.52 11.98
CA GLY A 371 28.40 40.76 12.27
C GLY A 371 29.03 41.99 11.62
N TRP A 372 28.46 43.16 11.89
CA TRP A 372 28.77 44.43 11.23
C TRP A 372 29.57 45.39 12.13
N LEU A 373 30.61 46.00 11.55
CA LEU A 373 31.44 47.05 12.14
C LEU A 373 31.20 48.39 11.44
N GLY A 374 31.15 49.48 12.21
CA GLY A 374 31.01 50.82 11.66
C GLY A 374 32.30 51.30 10.98
N GLY A 375 32.22 51.57 9.68
CA GLY A 375 33.33 51.92 8.80
C GLY A 375 34.03 53.25 9.09
N ARG A 376 33.45 54.12 9.92
CA ARG A 376 34.11 55.35 10.39
C ARG A 376 35.39 55.08 11.19
N TYR A 377 35.56 53.86 11.69
CA TYR A 377 36.67 53.45 12.55
C TYR A 377 37.39 52.21 11.99
N VAL A 378 37.42 52.09 10.67
CA VAL A 378 37.99 50.96 9.96
C VAL A 378 38.88 51.50 8.85
N ASP A 379 40.15 51.12 8.87
CA ASP A 379 41.09 51.40 7.79
C ASP A 379 41.15 50.19 6.84
N GLU A 380 41.08 50.44 5.55
CA GLU A 380 41.21 49.44 4.49
C GLU A 380 42.69 49.32 4.07
N VAL A 381 43.26 48.10 4.08
CA VAL A 381 44.71 47.90 3.91
C VAL A 381 45.06 47.26 2.56
N ALA A 382 44.31 46.23 2.12
CA ALA A 382 44.62 45.51 0.88
C ALA A 382 43.38 44.85 0.26
N GLY A 383 43.30 44.87 -1.08
CA GLY A 383 42.28 44.15 -1.85
C GLY A 383 40.88 44.77 -1.78
N CYS A 384 40.77 46.04 -1.40
CA CYS A 384 39.49 46.73 -1.26
C CYS A 384 39.22 47.56 -2.52
N GLY A 385 38.88 46.87 -3.63
CA GLY A 385 38.44 47.48 -4.89
C GLY A 385 36.92 47.46 -5.00
#